data_AF-R1DDR9-F1
#
_entry.id   AF-R1DDR9-F1
#
_cell.length_a   1.000
_cell.length_b   1.000
_cell.length_c   1.000
_cell.angle_alpha   90.00
_cell.angle_beta   90.00
_cell.angle_gamma   90.00
#
_symmetry.space_group_name_H-M   'P 1'
#
loop_
_entity.id
_entity.type
_entity.pdbx_description
1 polymer ?
#
loop_
_entity_poly.entity_id
_entity_poly.type
_entity_poly.pdbx_seq_one_letter_code
_entity_poly.pdbx_strand_id
1 'polypeptide(L)' 'EHLVNEQLKSDLQQVLERRDALYERIAHCLELRNNMTMLLDEQLHSLKTKVNLGCDFYVDASIPDTSWVYVSVGLGFHAQ' A
#
# COMPACT_ATOMS: atom_id res chain seq x y z
N GLU A 1 -35.36 18.26 -15.57
CA GLU A 1 -34.21 17.58 -16.22
C GLU A 1 -32.86 17.95 -15.60
N HIS A 2 -32.59 19.23 -15.30
CA HIS A 2 -31.31 19.68 -14.72
C HIS A 2 -30.90 18.97 -13.41
N LEU A 3 -31.85 18.74 -12.50
CA LEU A 3 -31.58 18.13 -11.19
C LEU A 3 -31.08 16.68 -11.30
N VAL A 4 -31.64 15.91 -12.25
CA VAL A 4 -31.26 14.52 -12.50
C VAL A 4 -29.85 14.44 -13.08
N ASN A 5 -29.49 15.36 -13.98
CA ASN A 5 -28.16 15.41 -14.57
C ASN A 5 -27.08 15.75 -13.54
N GLU A 6 -27.34 16.70 -12.64
CA GLU A 6 -26.39 17.07 -11.59
C GLU A 6 -26.23 15.96 -10.54
N GLN A 7 -27.31 15.27 -10.17
CA GLN A 7 -27.25 14.10 -9.30
C GLN A 7 -26.39 12.98 -9.92
N LEU A 8 -26.65 12.64 -11.19
CA LEU A 8 -25.91 11.59 -11.90
C LEU A 8 -24.42 11.89 -12.04
N LYS A 9 -24.03 13.16 -12.26
CA LYS A 9 -22.62 13.56 -12.31
C LYS A 9 -21.93 13.38 -10.96
N SER A 10 -22.58 13.79 -9.87
CA SER A 10 -22.07 13.60 -8.50
C SER A 10 -21.91 12.11 -8.18
N ASP A 11 -22.90 11.29 -8.53
CA ASP A 11 -22.86 9.85 -8.29
C ASP A 11 -21.74 9.19 -9.11
N LEU A 12 -21.57 9.58 -10.37
CA LEU A 12 -20.47 9.11 -11.21
C LEU A 12 -19.11 9.47 -10.59
N GLN A 13 -18.93 10.69 -10.11
CA GLN A 13 -17.70 11.11 -9.45
C GLN A 13 -17.41 10.24 -8.22
N GLN A 14 -18.41 10.01 -7.35
CA GLN A 14 -18.23 9.15 -6.18
C GLN A 14 -17.86 7.70 -6.54
N VAL A 15 -18.45 7.15 -7.61
CA VAL A 15 -18.09 5.80 -8.08
C VAL A 15 -16.65 5.76 -8.59
N LEU A 16 -16.22 6.80 -9.32
CA LEU A 16 -14.83 6.90 -9.78
C LEU A 16 -13.85 7.01 -8.61
N GLU A 17 -14.12 7.85 -7.61
CA GLU A 17 -13.28 7.98 -6.42
C GLU A 17 -13.19 6.66 -5.63
N ARG A 18 -14.32 5.96 -5.44
CA ARG A 18 -14.32 4.63 -4.79
C ARG A 18 -13.53 3.60 -5.57
N ARG A 19 -13.64 3.63 -6.90
CA ARG A 19 -12.89 2.76 -7.80
C ARG A 19 -11.39 3.03 -7.67
N ASP A 20 -10.99 4.29 -7.65
CA ASP A 20 -9.58 4.68 -7.56
C ASP A 20 -8.98 4.27 -6.21
N ALA A 21 -9.70 4.49 -5.10
CA ALA A 21 -9.30 4.02 -3.78
C ALA A 21 -9.17 2.47 -3.70
N LEU A 22 -10.03 1.74 -4.42
CA LEU A 22 -9.93 0.28 -4.50
C LEU A 22 -8.70 -0.16 -5.31
N TYR A 23 -8.40 0.51 -6.42
CA TYR A 23 -7.19 0.25 -7.19
C TYR A 23 -5.92 0.55 -6.40
N GLU A 24 -5.89 1.64 -5.63
CA GLU A 24 -4.78 1.96 -4.73
C GLU A 24 -4.57 0.82 -3.72
N ARG A 25 -5.63 0.37 -3.04
CA ARG A 25 -5.55 -0.78 -2.12
C ARG A 25 -5.03 -2.05 -2.78
N ILE A 26 -5.46 -2.33 -4.02
CA ILE A 26 -4.97 -3.48 -4.79
C ILE A 26 -3.48 -3.33 -5.10
N ALA A 27 -3.03 -2.13 -5.52
CA ALA A 27 -1.64 -1.86 -5.82
C ALA A 27 -0.75 -2.09 -4.59
N HIS A 28 -1.15 -1.59 -3.42
CA HIS A 28 -0.43 -1.81 -2.16
C HIS A 28 -0.34 -3.31 -1.80
N CYS A 29 -1.43 -4.06 -1.94
CA CYS A 29 -1.43 -5.50 -1.70
C CYS A 29 -0.51 -6.26 -2.68
N LEU A 30 -0.50 -5.86 -3.95
CA LEU A 30 0.37 -6.47 -4.97
C LEU A 30 1.85 -6.19 -4.69
N GLU A 31 2.17 -4.96 -4.31
CA GLU A 31 3.53 -4.57 -3.93
C GLU A 31 4.02 -5.40 -2.73
N LEU A 32 3.23 -5.48 -1.66
CA LEU A 32 3.57 -6.29 -0.48
C LEU A 32 3.80 -7.75 -0.86
N ARG A 33 2.90 -8.33 -1.68
CA ARG A 33 3.04 -9.72 -2.14
C ARG A 33 4.35 -9.92 -2.90
N ASN A 34 4.65 -9.04 -3.86
CA ASN A 34 5.86 -9.16 -4.66
C ASN A 34 7.13 -9.05 -3.80
N ASN A 35 7.15 -8.12 -2.84
CA ASN A 35 8.27 -7.96 -1.90
C ASN A 35 8.44 -9.20 -1.01
N MET A 36 7.34 -9.77 -0.49
CA MET A 36 7.39 -11.02 0.28
C MET A 36 7.88 -12.19 -0.56
N THR A 37 7.37 -12.35 -1.79
CA THR A 37 7.81 -13.41 -2.70
C THR A 37 9.31 -13.29 -2.98
N MET A 38 9.82 -12.09 -3.26
CA MET A 38 11.25 -11.86 -3.45
C MET A 38 12.06 -12.29 -2.21
N LEU A 39 11.65 -11.87 -1.01
CA LEU A 39 12.34 -12.22 0.23
C LEU A 39 12.36 -13.73 0.49
N LEU A 40 11.25 -14.42 0.23
CA LEU A 40 11.10 -15.86 0.45
C LEU A 40 11.84 -16.70 -0.61
N ASP A 41 11.70 -16.35 -1.89
CA ASP A 41 12.29 -17.09 -3.00
C ASP A 41 13.83 -16.96 -3.00
N GLU A 42 14.34 -15.77 -2.70
CA GLU A 42 15.79 -15.52 -2.62
C GLU A 42 16.41 -15.93 -1.27
N GLN A 43 15.58 -16.41 -0.32
CA GLN A 43 15.99 -16.76 1.05
C GLN A 43 16.86 -15.66 1.71
N LEU A 44 16.49 -14.40 1.48
CA LEU A 44 17.25 -13.26 1.96
C LEU A 44 17.04 -13.10 3.45
N HIS A 45 17.98 -13.58 4.26
CA HIS A 45 17.96 -13.40 5.72
C HIS A 45 18.28 -11.96 6.17
N SER A 46 18.81 -11.13 5.28
CA SER A 46 19.08 -9.72 5.53
C SER A 46 18.79 -8.89 4.28
N LEU A 47 18.29 -7.67 4.45
CA LEU A 47 17.89 -6.79 3.36
C LEU A 47 18.49 -5.40 3.54
N LYS A 48 19.16 -4.89 2.50
CA LYS A 48 19.47 -3.46 2.39
C LYS A 48 18.45 -2.80 1.48
N THR A 49 17.80 -1.77 1.97
CA THR A 49 16.73 -1.08 1.24
C THR A 49 16.80 0.42 1.46
N LYS A 50 16.10 1.19 0.62
CA LYS A 50 15.97 2.63 0.75
C LYS A 50 14.55 2.95 1.17
N VAL A 51 14.38 3.62 2.30
CA VAL A 51 13.08 3.91 2.91
C VAL A 51 12.76 5.40 2.77
N ASN A 52 11.55 5.71 2.34
CA ASN A 52 11.02 7.07 2.30
C ASN A 52 10.49 7.46 3.70
N LEU A 53 11.02 8.53 4.30
CA LEU A 53 10.55 9.05 5.59
C LEU A 53 9.50 10.17 5.45
N GLY A 54 9.12 10.53 4.21
CA GLY A 54 8.16 11.57 3.87
C GLY A 54 8.74 12.62 2.92
N CYS A 55 7.89 13.30 2.15
CA CYS A 55 8.27 14.38 1.23
C CYS A 55 9.44 14.00 0.27
N ASP A 56 9.43 12.77 -0.25
CA ASP A 56 10.49 12.23 -1.10
C ASP A 56 11.89 12.27 -0.46
N PHE A 57 11.95 12.18 0.87
CA PHE A 57 13.19 12.07 1.62
C PHE A 57 13.52 10.61 1.90
N TYR A 58 14.63 10.13 1.31
CA TYR A 58 14.99 8.73 1.34
C TYR A 58 16.26 8.47 2.15
N VAL A 59 16.23 7.43 2.99
CA VAL A 59 17.37 6.96 3.79
C VAL A 59 17.70 5.51 3.49
N ASP A 60 18.97 5.14 3.60
CA ASP A 60 19.38 3.74 3.48
C ASP A 60 19.17 3.02 4.82
N ALA A 61 18.54 1.85 4.75
CA ALA A 61 18.23 1.00 5.88
C ALA A 61 18.83 -0.39 5.69
N SER A 62 19.32 -0.98 6.77
CA SER A 62 19.82 -2.35 6.81
C SER A 62 18.97 -3.15 7.78
N ILE A 63 18.26 -4.14 7.26
CA ILE A 63 17.42 -5.06 8.00
C ILE A 63 18.23 -6.35 8.23
N PRO A 64 18.59 -6.66 9.49
CA PRO A 64 19.44 -7.81 9.79
C PRO A 64 18.69 -9.14 9.82
N ASP A 65 17.36 -9.13 9.99
CA ASP A 65 16.49 -10.31 10.01
C ASP A 65 15.17 -9.98 9.29
N THR A 66 14.80 -10.82 8.33
CA THR A 66 13.60 -10.70 7.48
C THR A 66 12.52 -11.73 7.83
N SER A 67 12.69 -12.49 8.92
CA SER A 67 11.78 -13.57 9.32
C SER A 67 10.39 -13.07 9.75
N TRP A 68 10.26 -11.78 10.09
CA TRP A 68 9.05 -11.18 10.63
C TRP A 68 8.61 -9.98 9.80
N VAL A 69 7.29 -9.81 9.66
CA VAL A 69 6.70 -8.65 8.98
C VAL A 69 5.69 -8.00 9.89
N TYR A 70 5.78 -6.68 10.02
CA TYR A 70 4.83 -5.89 10.79
C TYR A 70 3.63 -5.52 9.91
N VAL A 71 2.43 -5.92 10.31
CA VAL A 71 1.19 -5.69 9.57
C VAL A 71 0.25 -4.80 10.38
N SER A 72 -0.16 -3.68 9.82
CA SER A 72 -1.18 -2.83 10.45
C SER A 72 -2.56 -3.50 10.37
N VAL A 73 -3.19 -3.74 11.53
CA VAL A 73 -4.51 -4.38 11.62
C VAL A 73 -5.64 -3.38 11.90
N GLY A 74 -5.32 -2.08 11.93
CA GLY A 74 -6.27 -0.99 12.14
C GLY A 74 -6.22 -0.40 13.55
N LEU A 75 -6.88 0.76 13.74
CA LEU A 75 -6.95 1.49 15.02
C LEU A 75 -5.57 1.77 15.67
N GLY A 76 -4.51 1.88 14.87
CA GLY A 76 -3.14 2.08 15.35
C GLY A 76 -2.45 0.81 15.87
N PHE A 77 -3.12 -0.34 15.80
CA PHE A 77 -2.54 -1.63 16.19
C PHE A 77 -1.80 -2.29 15.02
N HIS A 78 -0.76 -3.03 15.39
CA HIS A 78 0.10 -3.76 14.47
C HIS A 78 0.34 -5.16 15.02
N ALA A 79 0.30 -6.15 14.13
CA ALA A 79 0.65 -7.53 14.41
C ALA A 79 2.05 -7.82 13.84
N GLN A 80 2.79 -8.69 14.53
CA GLN A 80 4.05 -9.25 14.07
C GLN A 80 3.85 -10.69 13.57
#